data_AF-A0A4Q4CQE6-F1
#
_entry.id   AF-A0A4Q4CQE6-F1
#
_cell.length_a   1.000
_cell.length_b   1.000
_cell.length_c   1.000
_cell.angle_alpha   90.00
_cell.angle_beta   90.00
_cell.angle_gamma   90.00
#
_symmetry.space_group_name_H-M   'P 1'
#
loop_
_entity.id
_entity.type
_entity.pdbx_description
1 polymer ?
#
loop_
_entity_poly.entity_id
_entity_poly.type
_entity_poly.pdbx_seq_one_letter_code
_entity_poly.pdbx_strand_id
1 'polypeptide(L)'
;MRIYLAGPELFLADADRIAAAKRAICAAEGHVGVFPTEPPPVPPPAGEPEWFRLYLANEAHIRSCDALIANLTPFRGPSADPGTVYELGFMRALGRPIAGFMNTAARFGSGIHEA
;
A
#
# COMPACT_ATOMS: atom_id res chain seq x y z
N MET A 1 11.08 -0.31 13.18
CA MET A 1 9.70 -0.77 12.95
C MET A 1 9.61 -1.39 11.57
N ARG A 2 8.66 -2.30 11.36
CA ARG A 2 8.24 -2.79 10.04
C ARG A 2 7.09 -1.92 9.55
N ILE A 3 7.21 -1.33 8.37
CA ILE A 3 6.24 -0.35 7.85
C ILE A 3 5.68 -0.89 6.54
N TYR A 4 4.37 -1.11 6.48
CA TYR A 4 3.71 -1.49 5.24
C TYR A 4 3.58 -0.28 4.31
N LEU A 5 4.03 -0.43 3.07
CA LEU A 5 4.07 0.64 2.07
C LEU A 5 2.91 0.44 1.09
N ALA A 6 1.75 0.99 1.46
CA ALA A 6 0.52 0.90 0.66
C ALA A 6 0.49 1.98 -0.43
N GLY A 7 -0.09 1.64 -1.58
CA GLY A 7 -0.23 2.57 -2.70
C GLY A 7 -0.37 1.89 -4.06
N PRO A 8 -0.76 2.65 -5.09
CA PRO A 8 -0.99 2.12 -6.43
C PRO A 8 0.30 1.82 -7.21
N GLU A 9 1.49 1.91 -6.58
CA GLU A 9 2.74 1.89 -7.36
C GLU A 9 3.05 0.56 -8.01
N LEU A 10 2.43 -0.54 -7.57
CA LEU A 10 2.49 -1.83 -8.28
C LEU A 10 1.91 -1.78 -9.70
N PHE A 11 1.07 -0.78 -10.00
CA PHE A 11 0.45 -0.60 -11.32
C PHE A 11 1.24 0.36 -12.23
N LEU A 12 2.35 0.92 -11.75
CA LEU A 12 3.21 1.81 -12.51
C LEU A 12 4.26 1.01 -13.27
N ALA A 13 4.73 1.55 -14.40
CA ALA A 13 5.71 0.89 -15.25
C ALA A 13 7.05 0.63 -14.54
N ASP A 14 7.38 1.42 -13.53
CA ASP A 14 8.62 1.38 -12.77
C ASP A 14 8.41 0.99 -11.29
N ALA A 15 7.39 0.15 -11.02
CA ALA A 15 7.02 -0.34 -9.70
C ALA A 15 8.23 -0.79 -8.84
N ASP A 16 9.12 -1.61 -9.40
CA ASP A 16 10.29 -2.14 -8.68
C ASP A 16 11.27 -1.04 -8.24
N ARG A 17 11.49 -0.05 -9.11
CA ARG A 17 12.36 1.10 -8.83
C ARG A 17 11.77 1.95 -7.71
N ILE A 18 10.45 2.18 -7.74
CA ILE A 18 9.74 2.93 -6.71
C ILE A 18 9.76 2.17 -5.37
N ALA A 19 9.49 0.86 -5.40
CA ALA A 19 9.55 0.01 -4.22
C ALA A 19 10.94 0.06 -3.57
N ALA A 20 12.01 -0.09 -4.36
CA ALA A 20 13.38 0.00 -3.88
C ALA A 20 13.69 1.38 -3.25
N ALA A 21 13.27 2.47 -3.90
CA ALA A 21 13.46 3.82 -3.37
C ALA A 21 12.74 4.03 -2.03
N LYS A 22 11.47 3.62 -1.92
CA LYS A 22 10.72 3.73 -0.66
C LYS A 22 11.35 2.89 0.46
N ARG A 23 11.78 1.66 0.17
CA ARG A 23 12.49 0.83 1.15
C ARG A 23 13.80 1.45 1.60
N ALA A 24 14.55 2.07 0.68
CA ALA A 24 15.80 2.77 1.02
C ALA A 24 15.55 3.94 1.98
N ILE A 25 14.46 4.69 1.80
CA ILE A 25 14.04 5.75 2.73
C ILE A 25 13.74 5.15 4.11
N CYS A 26 12.95 4.08 4.20
CA CYS A 26 12.71 3.41 5.48
C CYS A 26 14.01 2.94 6.14
N ALA A 27 14.92 2.35 5.36
CA ALA A 27 16.20 1.85 5.87
C ALA A 27 17.10 2.98 6.41
N ALA A 28 17.13 4.13 5.75
CA ALA A 28 17.86 5.31 6.20
C ALA A 28 17.40 5.81 7.58
N GLU A 29 16.11 5.62 7.90
CA GLU A 29 15.50 5.96 9.18
C GLU A 29 15.52 4.78 10.19
N GLY A 30 16.26 3.70 9.92
CA GLY A 30 16.35 2.54 10.80
C GLY A 30 15.06 1.70 10.85
N HIS A 31 14.29 1.69 9.75
CA HIS A 31 13.05 0.94 9.61
C HIS A 31 13.11 -0.04 8.44
N VAL A 32 12.21 -1.02 8.43
CA VAL A 32 12.05 -1.98 7.33
C VAL A 32 10.78 -1.63 6.58
N GLY A 33 10.90 -1.13 5.35
CA GLY A 33 9.75 -0.97 4.45
C GLY A 33 9.36 -2.30 3.85
N VAL A 34 8.08 -2.66 3.93
CA VAL A 34 7.50 -3.89 3.38
C VAL A 34 6.58 -3.51 2.23
N PHE A 35 6.90 -3.99 1.03
CA PHE A 35 6.14 -3.72 -0.17
C PHE A 35 5.22 -4.91 -0.55
N PRO A 36 4.02 -4.70 -1.12
CA PRO A 36 3.05 -5.78 -1.36
C PRO A 36 3.57 -6.93 -2.25
N THR A 37 4.49 -6.64 -3.16
CA THR A 37 5.04 -7.64 -4.10
C THR A 37 6.15 -8.50 -3.50
N GLU A 38 6.53 -8.27 -2.24
CA GLU A 38 7.51 -9.12 -1.56
C GLU A 38 6.92 -10.49 -1.19
N PRO A 39 7.75 -11.53 -1.01
CA PRO A 39 7.29 -12.80 -0.48
C PRO A 39 6.64 -12.62 0.90
N PRO A 40 5.40 -13.11 1.12
CA PRO A 40 4.72 -12.94 2.39
C PRO A 40 5.39 -13.76 3.50
N PRO A 41 5.35 -13.28 4.76
CA PRO A 41 5.93 -13.97 5.90
C PRO A 41 5.24 -15.32 6.19
N VAL A 42 3.97 -15.44 5.81
CA VAL A 42 3.20 -16.69 5.84
C VAL A 42 2.68 -16.93 4.43
N PRO A 43 3.09 -18.03 3.76
CA PRO A 43 2.60 -18.35 2.44
C PRO A 43 1.09 -18.63 2.46
N PRO A 44 0.32 -18.12 1.47
CA PRO A 44 -1.09 -18.45 1.35
C PRO A 44 -1.28 -19.94 1.00
N PRO A 45 -2.44 -20.55 1.35
CA PRO A 45 -2.73 -21.94 1.04
C PRO A 45 -2.57 -22.26 -0.45
N ALA A 46 -2.02 -23.44 -0.74
CA ALA A 46 -1.98 -23.97 -2.09
C ALA A 46 -3.39 -24.45 -2.53
N GLY A 47 -3.69 -24.36 -3.83
CA GLY A 47 -4.96 -24.80 -4.41
C GLY A 47 -6.03 -23.72 -4.53
N GLU A 48 -5.85 -22.57 -3.88
CA GLU A 48 -6.74 -21.42 -4.01
C GLU A 48 -6.47 -20.60 -5.29
N PRO A 49 -7.49 -19.89 -5.83
CA PRO A 49 -7.30 -18.96 -6.95
C PRO A 49 -6.23 -17.89 -6.66
N GLU A 50 -5.53 -17.46 -7.70
CA GLU A 50 -4.42 -16.49 -7.59
C GLU A 50 -4.82 -15.20 -6.87
N TRP A 51 -5.98 -14.63 -7.20
CA TRP A 51 -6.47 -13.39 -6.57
C TRP A 51 -6.65 -13.55 -5.06
N PHE A 52 -7.11 -14.72 -4.59
CA PHE A 52 -7.33 -14.98 -3.17
C PHE A 52 -6.02 -15.19 -2.43
N ARG A 53 -5.06 -15.85 -3.08
CA ARG A 53 -3.70 -15.99 -2.57
C ARG A 53 -3.00 -14.64 -2.43
N LEU A 54 -3.13 -13.75 -3.42
CA LEU A 54 -2.59 -12.39 -3.37
C LEU A 54 -3.22 -11.58 -2.23
N TYR A 55 -4.55 -11.66 -2.11
CA TYR A 55 -5.29 -11.05 -1.01
C TYR A 55 -4.77 -11.48 0.36
N LEU A 56 -4.63 -12.80 0.60
CA LEU A 56 -4.10 -13.34 1.86
C LEU A 56 -2.64 -12.95 2.10
N ALA A 57 -1.81 -12.89 1.05
CA ALA A 57 -0.42 -12.47 1.14
C ALA A 57 -0.31 -11.01 1.61
N ASN A 58 -1.09 -10.08 1.05
CA ASN A 58 -1.12 -8.68 1.48
C ASN A 58 -1.58 -8.56 2.94
N GLU A 59 -2.62 -9.31 3.30
CA GLU A 59 -3.10 -9.39 4.68
C GLU A 59 -2.04 -9.91 5.68
N ALA A 60 -1.22 -10.88 5.26
CA ALA A 60 -0.10 -11.40 6.06
C ALA A 60 1.03 -10.37 6.21
N HIS A 61 1.34 -9.64 5.14
CA HIS A 61 2.29 -8.52 5.20
C HIS A 61 1.85 -7.46 6.19
N ILE A 62 0.60 -6.98 6.09
CA ILE A 62 0.05 -5.95 6.98
C ILE A 62 0.10 -6.41 8.44
N ARG A 63 -0.30 -7.66 8.73
CA ARG A 63 -0.23 -8.23 10.09
C ARG A 63 1.19 -8.26 10.65
N SER A 64 2.20 -8.39 9.79
CA SER A 64 3.62 -8.37 10.19
C SER A 64 4.21 -6.97 10.41
N CYS A 65 3.48 -5.90 10.10
CA CYS A 65 3.98 -4.52 10.15
C CYS A 65 3.46 -3.75 11.36
N ASP A 66 4.28 -2.91 11.95
CA ASP A 66 3.95 -2.08 13.12
C ASP A 66 3.17 -0.81 12.74
N ALA A 67 3.31 -0.35 11.50
CA ALA A 67 2.69 0.87 10.97
C ALA A 67 2.44 0.77 9.46
N LEU A 68 1.64 1.69 8.91
CA LEU A 68 1.37 1.80 7.46
C LEU A 68 1.60 3.23 6.97
N ILE A 69 2.23 3.34 5.80
CA ILE A 69 2.28 4.59 5.03
C ILE A 69 1.51 4.37 3.73
N ALA A 70 0.45 5.15 3.50
CA ALA A 70 -0.41 5.05 2.33
C ALA A 70 -0.17 6.22 1.35
N ASN A 71 0.10 5.88 0.09
CA ASN A 71 -0.06 6.83 -1.02
C ASN A 71 -1.53 6.94 -1.40
N LEU A 72 -2.16 8.06 -1.07
CA LEU A 72 -3.56 8.37 -1.36
C LEU A 72 -3.74 9.25 -2.60
N THR A 73 -2.70 9.39 -3.43
CA THR A 73 -2.78 10.16 -4.69
C THR A 73 -3.94 9.62 -5.54
N PRO A 74 -4.77 10.50 -6.14
CA PRO A 74 -5.87 10.07 -7.00
C PRO A 74 -5.40 9.09 -8.09
N PHE A 75 -6.08 7.96 -8.21
CA PHE A 75 -5.67 6.87 -9.10
C PHE A 75 -6.86 6.41 -9.94
N ARG A 76 -6.78 6.64 -11.26
CA ARG A 76 -7.85 6.33 -12.24
C ARG A 76 -9.21 6.93 -11.89
N GLY A 77 -9.19 8.11 -11.27
CA GLY A 77 -10.36 8.85 -10.80
C GLY A 77 -9.98 9.85 -9.70
N PRO A 78 -10.94 10.55 -9.09
CA PRO A 78 -10.69 11.53 -8.03
C PRO A 78 -10.32 10.90 -6.67
N SER A 79 -10.55 9.59 -6.51
CA SER A 79 -10.29 8.84 -5.27
C SER A 79 -8.92 8.16 -5.28
N ALA A 80 -8.41 7.83 -4.09
CA ALA A 80 -7.28 6.91 -3.94
C ALA A 80 -7.61 5.52 -4.48
N ASP A 81 -6.57 4.73 -4.74
CA ASP A 81 -6.70 3.32 -5.13
C ASP A 81 -7.55 2.52 -4.11
N PRO A 82 -8.62 1.82 -4.54
CA PRO A 82 -9.46 1.03 -3.64
C PRO A 82 -8.71 -0.05 -2.87
N GLY A 83 -7.66 -0.65 -3.45
CA GLY A 83 -6.81 -1.62 -2.76
C GLY A 83 -6.12 -0.97 -1.57
N THR A 84 -5.48 0.17 -1.79
CA THR A 84 -4.85 0.99 -0.74
C THR A 84 -5.83 1.38 0.37
N VAL A 85 -7.08 1.74 0.03
CA VAL A 85 -8.12 2.08 1.01
C VAL A 85 -8.51 0.86 1.86
N TYR A 86 -8.62 -0.32 1.25
CA TYR A 86 -8.84 -1.57 1.98
C TYR A 86 -7.71 -1.85 2.99
N GLU A 87 -6.45 -1.73 2.56
CA GLU A 87 -5.27 -1.96 3.40
C GLU A 87 -5.19 -0.97 4.58
N LEU A 88 -5.57 0.29 4.34
CA LEU A 88 -5.68 1.32 5.37
C LEU A 88 -6.74 0.95 6.42
N GLY A 89 -7.93 0.53 5.98
CA GLY A 89 -8.98 0.04 6.87
C GLY A 89 -8.55 -1.17 7.68
N PHE A 90 -7.83 -2.10 7.03
CA PHE A 90 -7.28 -3.29 7.65
C PHE A 90 -6.27 -2.94 8.77
N MET A 91 -5.28 -2.10 8.49
CA MET A 91 -4.31 -1.63 9.48
C MET A 91 -4.99 -0.90 10.64
N ARG A 92 -6.04 -0.11 10.34
CA ARG A 92 -6.81 0.62 11.35
C ARG A 92 -7.51 -0.34 12.30
N ALA A 93 -8.08 -1.43 11.79
CA ALA A 93 -8.71 -2.47 12.60
C ALA A 93 -7.72 -3.20 13.52
N LEU A 94 -6.44 -3.29 13.13
CA LEU A 94 -5.37 -3.81 13.98
C LEU A 94 -4.92 -2.84 15.09
N GLY A 95 -5.46 -1.61 15.14
CA GLY A 95 -5.12 -0.60 16.15
C GLY A 95 -3.75 0.05 15.96
N ARG A 96 -3.17 -0.05 14.75
CA ARG A 96 -1.81 0.40 14.46
C ARG A 96 -1.80 1.79 13.79
N PRO A 97 -0.72 2.57 13.96
CA PRO A 97 -0.59 3.91 13.39
C PRO A 97 -0.54 3.88 11.85
N ILE A 98 -1.13 4.90 11.24
CA ILE A 98 -1.21 5.10 9.80
C ILE A 98 -0.80 6.54 9.48
N ALA A 99 0.05 6.73 8.48
CA ALA A 99 0.30 8.01 7.84
C ALA A 99 -0.14 7.94 6.37
N GLY A 100 -0.70 9.03 5.85
CA GLY A 100 -1.11 9.14 4.46
C GLY A 100 -0.43 10.33 3.79
N PHE A 101 -0.12 10.21 2.50
CA PHE A 101 0.36 11.33 1.69
C PHE A 101 -0.32 11.35 0.32
N MET A 102 -0.27 12.50 -0.34
CA MET A 102 -0.74 12.69 -1.70
C MET A 102 0.28 13.53 -2.46
N ASN A 103 0.54 13.19 -3.73
CA ASN A 103 1.43 13.97 -4.61
C ASN A 103 0.70 15.13 -5.31
N THR A 104 -0.42 15.58 -4.74
CA THR A 104 -1.23 16.68 -5.26
C THR A 104 -1.88 17.45 -4.12
N ALA A 105 -2.05 18.76 -4.33
CA ALA A 105 -2.83 19.63 -3.44
C ALA A 105 -4.28 19.80 -3.92
N ALA A 106 -4.66 19.16 -5.03
CA ALA A 106 -6.00 19.24 -5.59
C ALA A 106 -7.05 18.71 -4.60
N ARG A 107 -8.19 19.40 -4.52
CA ARG A 107 -9.30 18.98 -3.66
C ARG A 107 -10.10 17.88 -4.34
N PHE A 108 -10.66 16.97 -3.54
CA PHE A 108 -11.64 16.02 -4.04
C PHE A 108 -12.77 16.78 -4.77
N GLY A 109 -13.05 16.43 -6.02
CA GLY A 109 -14.03 17.16 -6.83
C GLY A 109 -13.48 18.12 -7.88
N SER A 110 -12.21 18.54 -7.78
CA SER A 110 -11.63 19.43 -8.79
C SER A 110 -11.52 18.69 -10.13
N GLY A 111 -12.34 19.07 -11.11
CA GLY A 111 -12.44 18.43 -12.43
C GLY A 111 -13.65 17.50 -12.62
N ILE A 112 -14.48 17.26 -11.60
CA ILE A 112 -15.71 16.44 -11.74
C ILE A 112 -16.85 17.26 -12.39
N HIS A 113 -16.77 18.59 -12.39
CA HIS A 113 -17.77 19.48 -12.98
C HIS A 113 -17.47 19.91 -14.44
N GLU A 114 -16.40 19.41 -15.05
CA GLU A 114 -15.99 19.79 -16.41
C GLU A 114 -16.26 18.68 -17.45
N ALA A 115 -16.94 17.59 -17.07
CA ALA A 115 -17.25 16.45 -17.92
C ALA A 115 -18.75 16.37 -18.28
#